data_AF-A0A975MA69-F1
#
_entry.id   AF-A0A975MA69-F1
#
_cell.length_a   1.000
_cell.length_b   1.000
_cell.length_c   1.000
_cell.angle_alpha   90.00
_cell.angle_beta   90.00
_cell.angle_gamma   90.00
#
_symmetry.space_group_name_H-M   'P 1'
#
loop_
_entity.id
_entity.type
_entity.pdbx_description
1 polymer ?
#
loop_
_entity_poly.entity_id
_entity_poly.type
_entity_poly.pdbx_seq_one_letter_code
_entity_poly.pdbx_strand_id
1 'polypeptide(L)'
;MPTKKTTTSQALVPVGETRTYPIAGTQIEATQVFHVPARHPSGDGPWQDEPDKLAWVDACTGLRCTILRQVDGVLGGFVGVSADHPLFGFEVDAVPGSLGISPHGGLDYAAPCEDGPTEITICHPIVPARKRPSRSKDRDDGHGSHQPLWWFGFECDRNHDLVPGRRASTNDLGDENGRVYRDIAYVYEQTCRLARQLKATVDGRGGRDTQLDPTSAPPVGLDPERRR
;
A
#
# COMPACT_ATOMS: atom_id res chain seq x y z
N MET A 1 -10.25 39.45 -7.74
CA MET A 1 -9.46 38.34 -7.17
C MET A 1 -10.14 37.04 -7.56
N PRO A 2 -9.49 36.11 -8.28
CA PRO A 2 -10.11 34.81 -8.56
C PRO A 2 -10.00 33.94 -7.31
N THR A 3 -11.16 33.50 -6.80
CA THR A 3 -11.27 32.53 -5.73
C THR A 3 -10.67 31.20 -6.18
N LYS A 4 -9.56 30.78 -5.57
CA LYS A 4 -9.06 29.40 -5.73
C LYS A 4 -10.15 28.47 -5.22
N LYS A 5 -10.79 27.71 -6.11
CA LYS A 5 -11.65 26.59 -5.73
C LYS A 5 -10.75 25.56 -5.05
N THR A 6 -10.91 25.37 -3.75
CA THR A 6 -10.31 24.26 -3.01
C THR A 6 -10.98 22.98 -3.53
N THR A 7 -10.30 22.22 -4.39
CA THR A 7 -10.83 20.95 -4.88
C THR A 7 -10.80 19.95 -3.73
N THR A 8 -11.97 19.57 -3.23
CA THR A 8 -12.14 18.64 -2.11
C THR A 8 -11.92 17.19 -2.56
N SER A 9 -11.37 16.35 -1.68
CA SER A 9 -11.30 14.89 -1.87
C SER A 9 -12.69 14.29 -2.12
N GLN A 10 -12.76 13.25 -2.96
CA GLN A 10 -14.01 12.58 -3.29
C GLN A 10 -13.94 11.08 -2.96
N ALA A 11 -14.87 10.61 -2.13
CA ALA A 11 -15.10 9.19 -1.90
C ALA A 11 -15.91 8.60 -3.08
N LEU A 12 -15.41 7.50 -3.65
CA LEU A 12 -16.06 6.75 -4.72
C LEU A 12 -16.82 5.51 -4.19
N VAL A 13 -16.59 5.16 -2.92
CA VAL A 13 -17.31 4.14 -2.16
C VAL A 13 -17.87 4.79 -0.88
N PRO A 14 -19.19 4.73 -0.63
CA PRO A 14 -19.77 5.23 0.61
C PRO A 14 -19.25 4.50 1.85
N VAL A 15 -19.19 5.22 2.97
CA VAL A 15 -18.80 4.68 4.28
C VAL A 15 -19.69 3.49 4.66
N GLY A 16 -19.09 2.32 4.87
CA GLY A 16 -19.81 1.11 5.28
C GLY A 16 -20.36 0.24 4.13
N GLU A 17 -20.06 0.60 2.89
CA GLU A 17 -20.37 -0.22 1.71
C GLU A 17 -19.10 -0.82 1.11
N THR A 18 -19.25 -1.88 0.31
CA THR A 18 -18.19 -2.36 -0.57
C THR A 18 -18.60 -2.19 -2.02
N ARG A 19 -17.61 -2.05 -2.90
CA ARG A 19 -17.82 -2.01 -4.35
C ARG A 19 -16.82 -2.94 -5.02
N THR A 20 -17.30 -3.75 -5.94
CA THR A 20 -16.44 -4.54 -6.81
C THR A 20 -15.55 -3.61 -7.64
N TYR A 21 -14.24 -3.79 -7.54
CA TYR A 21 -13.22 -2.98 -8.21
C TYR A 21 -12.32 -3.88 -9.08
N PRO A 22 -12.23 -3.66 -10.41
CA PRO A 22 -11.34 -4.42 -11.27
C PRO A 22 -9.89 -3.99 -11.10
N ILE A 23 -8.98 -4.94 -10.90
CA ILE A 23 -7.54 -4.68 -10.71
C ILE A 23 -6.71 -5.90 -11.10
N ALA A 24 -5.56 -5.70 -11.75
CA ALA A 24 -4.61 -6.77 -12.10
C ALA A 24 -5.26 -8.04 -12.72
N GLY A 25 -6.22 -7.86 -13.64
CA GLY A 25 -6.93 -8.98 -14.28
C GLY A 25 -7.89 -9.76 -13.36
N THR A 26 -8.13 -9.28 -12.15
CA THR A 26 -9.08 -9.81 -11.16
C THR A 26 -10.05 -8.73 -10.67
N GLN A 27 -10.84 -9.05 -9.65
CA GLN A 27 -11.75 -8.13 -8.97
C GLN A 27 -11.62 -8.28 -7.46
N ILE A 28 -11.74 -7.17 -6.74
CA ILE A 28 -11.75 -7.13 -5.27
C ILE A 28 -13.00 -6.43 -4.75
N GLU A 29 -13.38 -6.76 -3.52
CA GLU A 29 -14.38 -5.99 -2.77
C GLU A 29 -13.70 -4.80 -2.10
N ALA A 30 -13.66 -3.67 -2.81
CA ALA A 30 -13.08 -2.44 -2.31
C ALA A 30 -13.99 -1.84 -1.22
N THR A 31 -13.40 -1.59 -0.06
CA THR A 31 -14.07 -0.98 1.11
C THR A 31 -13.90 0.53 1.15
N GLN A 32 -12.85 1.04 0.51
CA GLN A 32 -12.57 2.47 0.37
C GLN A 32 -11.94 2.70 -0.98
N VAL A 33 -12.44 3.70 -1.70
CA VAL A 33 -11.84 4.21 -2.93
C VAL A 33 -11.95 5.72 -2.89
N PHE A 34 -10.82 6.42 -2.99
CA PHE A 34 -10.79 7.88 -2.99
C PHE A 34 -9.99 8.43 -4.16
N HIS A 35 -10.44 9.58 -4.65
CA HIS A 35 -9.61 10.49 -5.44
C HIS A 35 -9.31 11.73 -4.58
N VAL A 36 -8.04 12.06 -4.45
CA VAL A 36 -7.48 13.10 -3.58
C VAL A 36 -6.64 14.04 -4.44
N PRO A 37 -7.23 15.14 -4.95
CA PRO A 37 -6.56 16.07 -5.87
C PRO A 37 -5.24 16.64 -5.35
N ALA A 38 -5.06 16.74 -4.03
CA ALA A 38 -3.84 17.23 -3.41
C ALA A 38 -2.66 16.23 -3.48
N ARG A 39 -2.93 14.94 -3.69
CA ARG A 39 -1.91 13.88 -3.86
C ARG A 39 -1.82 13.39 -5.30
N HIS A 40 -2.87 13.58 -6.09
CA HIS A 40 -2.93 13.09 -7.46
C HIS A 40 -1.92 13.83 -8.36
N PRO A 41 -1.09 13.14 -9.15
CA PRO A 41 -0.07 13.81 -9.95
C PRO A 41 -0.71 14.59 -11.11
N SER A 42 -0.19 15.79 -11.36
CA SER A 42 -0.62 16.62 -12.48
C SER A 42 0.04 16.19 -13.80
N GLY A 43 -0.67 16.33 -14.91
CA GLY A 43 -0.16 16.06 -16.25
C GLY A 43 -0.53 14.67 -16.78
N ASP A 44 -0.08 14.40 -18.00
CA ASP A 44 -0.35 13.12 -18.66
C ASP A 44 0.57 12.01 -18.16
N GLY A 45 -0.01 10.85 -17.85
CA GLY A 45 0.72 9.68 -17.39
C GLY A 45 -0.21 8.52 -17.01
N PRO A 46 0.35 7.35 -16.67
CA PRO A 46 -0.43 6.16 -16.34
C PRO A 46 -1.36 6.34 -15.13
N TRP A 47 -1.08 7.31 -14.26
CA TRP A 47 -1.81 7.57 -13.03
C TRP A 47 -3.20 8.23 -13.21
N GLN A 48 -3.55 8.73 -14.40
CA GLN A 48 -4.75 9.58 -14.59
C GLN A 48 -6.06 8.97 -14.11
N ASP A 49 -6.25 7.67 -14.36
CA ASP A 49 -7.48 6.96 -14.02
C ASP A 49 -7.35 6.17 -12.71
N GLU A 50 -6.23 6.29 -12.00
CA GLU A 50 -5.98 5.57 -10.77
C GLU A 50 -6.57 6.30 -9.56
N PRO A 51 -7.18 5.59 -8.59
CA PRO A 51 -7.52 6.17 -7.30
C PRO A 51 -6.24 6.55 -6.53
N ASP A 52 -6.40 7.49 -5.60
CA ASP A 52 -5.32 7.90 -4.69
C ASP A 52 -5.35 7.11 -3.39
N LYS A 53 -6.46 6.43 -3.09
CA LYS A 53 -6.54 5.42 -2.05
C LYS A 53 -7.46 4.29 -2.48
N LEU A 54 -7.02 3.05 -2.25
CA LEU A 54 -7.80 1.83 -2.47
C LEU A 54 -7.58 0.88 -1.30
N ALA A 55 -8.62 0.53 -0.54
CA ALA A 55 -8.50 -0.40 0.60
C ALA A 55 -9.44 -1.59 0.48
N TRP A 56 -8.97 -2.77 0.90
CA TRP A 56 -9.71 -4.03 0.86
C TRP A 56 -9.26 -4.97 1.98
N VAL A 57 -9.95 -6.10 2.10
CA VAL A 57 -9.46 -7.25 2.88
C VAL A 57 -9.00 -8.30 1.89
N ASP A 58 -7.73 -8.67 1.95
CA ASP A 58 -7.16 -9.70 1.08
C ASP A 58 -7.83 -11.04 1.36
N ALA A 59 -8.52 -11.59 0.36
CA ALA A 59 -9.36 -12.77 0.53
C ALA A 59 -8.55 -14.03 0.91
N CYS A 60 -7.29 -14.11 0.49
CA CYS A 60 -6.42 -15.25 0.74
C CYS A 60 -5.90 -15.29 2.19
N THR A 61 -5.61 -14.13 2.77
CA THR A 61 -4.95 -14.01 4.08
C THR A 61 -5.87 -13.50 5.19
N GLY A 62 -6.96 -12.84 4.82
CA GLY A 62 -7.85 -12.10 5.73
C GLY A 62 -7.25 -10.81 6.26
N LEU A 63 -6.06 -10.40 5.80
CA LEU A 63 -5.38 -9.18 6.25
C LEU A 63 -5.94 -7.95 5.53
N ARG A 64 -5.96 -6.83 6.25
CA ARG A 64 -6.41 -5.55 5.70
C ARG A 64 -5.29 -4.94 4.87
N CYS A 65 -5.62 -4.53 3.65
CA CYS A 65 -4.69 -3.99 2.69
C CYS A 65 -5.14 -2.61 2.23
N THR A 66 -4.18 -1.73 2.01
CA THR A 66 -4.40 -0.36 1.52
C THR A 66 -3.31 -0.01 0.52
N ILE A 67 -3.71 0.50 -0.64
CA ILE A 67 -2.86 1.29 -1.52
C ILE A 67 -3.16 2.75 -1.23
N LEU A 68 -2.11 3.56 -1.07
CA LEU A 68 -2.23 4.99 -0.81
C LEU A 68 -1.18 5.74 -1.63
N ARG A 69 -1.62 6.80 -2.31
CA ARG A 69 -0.74 7.74 -3.00
C ARG A 69 -0.05 8.66 -2.00
N GLN A 70 1.26 8.79 -2.14
CA GLN A 70 2.09 9.63 -1.30
C GLN A 70 2.13 11.07 -1.79
N VAL A 71 2.75 11.95 -1.00
CA VAL A 71 2.78 13.40 -1.27
C VAL A 71 3.54 13.73 -2.56
N ASP A 72 4.53 12.92 -2.92
CA ASP A 72 5.32 13.01 -4.15
C ASP A 72 4.67 12.31 -5.36
N GLY A 73 3.50 11.70 -5.17
CA GLY A 73 2.68 11.12 -6.23
C GLY A 73 2.92 9.64 -6.51
N VAL A 74 3.91 8.99 -5.89
CA VAL A 74 4.07 7.53 -6.00
C VAL A 74 2.97 6.80 -5.23
N LEU A 75 2.76 5.54 -5.57
CA LEU A 75 1.88 4.65 -4.81
C LEU A 75 2.69 3.86 -3.78
N GLY A 76 2.13 3.71 -2.59
CA GLY A 76 2.61 2.79 -1.56
C GLY A 76 1.58 1.71 -1.26
N GLY A 77 2.07 0.53 -0.85
CA GLY A 77 1.25 -0.62 -0.47
C GLY A 77 1.43 -0.97 1.00
N PHE A 78 0.32 -1.13 1.72
CA PHE A 78 0.30 -1.29 3.17
C PHE A 78 -0.58 -2.46 3.61
N VAL A 79 -0.11 -3.25 4.58
CA VAL A 79 -0.84 -4.39 5.16
C VAL A 79 -0.87 -4.30 6.68
N GLY A 80 -2.07 -4.37 7.24
CA GLY A 80 -2.32 -4.27 8.68
C GLY A 80 -2.43 -5.64 9.35
N VAL A 81 -1.68 -5.84 10.43
CA VAL A 81 -1.74 -7.02 11.30
C VAL A 81 -2.33 -6.67 12.67
N SER A 82 -3.05 -7.61 13.29
CA SER A 82 -3.64 -7.41 14.62
C SER A 82 -2.63 -7.64 15.74
N ALA A 83 -3.00 -7.26 16.96
CA ALA A 83 -2.20 -7.47 18.17
C ALA A 83 -1.78 -8.93 18.43
N ASP A 84 -2.50 -9.91 17.88
CA ASP A 84 -2.19 -11.33 18.00
C ASP A 84 -1.08 -11.78 17.02
N HIS A 85 -0.67 -10.93 16.08
CA HIS A 85 0.35 -11.26 15.08
C HIS A 85 1.76 -11.19 15.70
N PRO A 86 2.66 -12.15 15.43
CA PRO A 86 4.01 -12.17 16.03
C PRO A 86 4.87 -10.92 15.77
N LEU A 87 4.64 -10.26 14.64
CA LEU A 87 5.33 -9.02 14.25
C LEU A 87 4.60 -7.74 14.66
N PHE A 88 3.49 -7.82 15.41
CA PHE A 88 2.80 -6.61 15.86
C PHE A 88 3.75 -5.76 16.73
N GLY A 89 3.86 -4.47 16.40
CA GLY A 89 4.73 -3.52 17.11
C GLY A 89 6.19 -3.50 16.66
N PHE A 90 6.57 -4.31 15.66
CA PHE A 90 7.94 -4.32 15.14
C PHE A 90 8.14 -3.15 14.18
N GLU A 91 9.14 -2.32 14.45
CA GLU A 91 9.66 -1.36 13.48
C GLU A 91 10.36 -2.09 12.32
N VAL A 92 10.60 -1.40 11.21
CA VAL A 92 11.12 -1.99 9.96
C VAL A 92 12.43 -2.76 10.19
N ASP A 93 13.35 -2.18 10.96
CA ASP A 93 14.67 -2.75 11.27
C ASP A 93 14.63 -3.88 12.31
N ALA A 94 13.54 -3.98 13.08
CA ALA A 94 13.33 -5.05 14.03
C ALA A 94 12.81 -6.34 13.38
N VAL A 95 12.29 -6.28 12.14
CA VAL A 95 11.79 -7.44 11.41
C VAL A 95 12.96 -8.36 11.02
N PRO A 96 13.02 -9.62 11.49
CA PRO A 96 14.13 -10.50 11.16
C PRO A 96 14.24 -10.78 9.65
N GLY A 97 15.40 -10.48 9.06
CA GLY A 97 15.64 -10.71 7.62
C GLY A 97 15.49 -12.18 7.19
N SER A 98 15.64 -13.14 8.12
CA SER A 98 15.40 -14.57 7.88
C SER A 98 13.94 -14.90 7.52
N LEU A 99 13.00 -13.99 7.75
CA LEU A 99 11.60 -14.14 7.34
C LEU A 99 11.39 -13.86 5.85
N GLY A 100 12.36 -13.26 5.16
CA GLY A 100 12.29 -13.02 3.71
C GLY A 100 11.15 -12.08 3.27
N ILE A 101 10.70 -11.19 4.16
CA ILE A 101 9.68 -10.18 3.85
C ILE A 101 10.34 -9.09 3.00
N SER A 102 9.93 -8.98 1.74
CA SER A 102 10.56 -8.07 0.77
C SER A 102 9.58 -7.77 -0.38
N PRO A 103 8.44 -7.10 -0.10
CA PRO A 103 7.63 -6.54 -1.17
C PRO A 103 8.41 -5.41 -1.84
N HIS A 104 8.38 -5.33 -3.17
CA HIS A 104 9.03 -4.24 -3.91
C HIS A 104 10.50 -3.94 -3.47
N GLY A 105 11.25 -4.99 -3.11
CA GLY A 105 12.64 -4.88 -2.65
C GLY A 105 12.84 -4.67 -1.14
N GLY A 106 11.79 -4.47 -0.35
CA GLY A 106 11.91 -4.36 1.12
C GLY A 106 10.77 -3.58 1.77
N LEU A 107 10.66 -3.72 3.09
CA LEU A 107 9.85 -2.83 3.92
C LEU A 107 10.56 -1.48 4.10
N ASP A 108 9.80 -0.40 4.07
CA ASP A 108 10.25 0.95 4.49
C ASP A 108 9.27 1.62 5.45
N TYR A 109 8.12 1.00 5.70
CA TYR A 109 7.09 1.51 6.60
C TYR A 109 6.69 0.45 7.63
N ALA A 110 6.67 0.86 8.91
CA ALA A 110 6.11 0.09 10.01
C ALA A 110 5.59 1.04 11.10
N ALA A 111 4.29 1.06 11.35
CA ALA A 111 3.68 2.00 12.31
C ALA A 111 2.29 1.54 12.80
N PRO A 112 1.81 2.04 13.95
CA PRO A 112 0.40 1.87 14.33
C PRO A 112 -0.52 2.64 13.38
N CYS A 113 -1.84 2.39 13.42
CA CYS A 113 -2.80 3.27 12.73
C CYS A 113 -2.60 4.74 13.18
N GLU A 114 -2.67 5.65 12.21
CA GLU A 114 -2.67 7.09 12.41
C GLU A 114 -4.10 7.65 12.48
N ASP A 115 -4.35 8.53 13.46
CA ASP A 115 -5.56 9.33 13.51
C ASP A 115 -5.51 10.44 12.44
N GLY A 116 -6.52 10.49 11.56
CA GLY A 116 -6.63 11.57 10.59
C GLY A 116 -7.64 11.31 9.47
N PRO A 117 -7.68 12.18 8.44
CA PRO A 117 -8.64 12.06 7.35
C PRO A 117 -8.44 10.75 6.58
N THR A 118 -9.51 9.97 6.47
CA THR A 118 -9.47 8.61 5.93
C THR A 118 -8.94 8.54 4.51
N GLU A 119 -9.09 9.59 3.70
CA GLU A 119 -8.60 9.64 2.33
C GLU A 119 -7.06 9.69 2.22
N ILE A 120 -6.35 10.09 3.29
CA ILE A 120 -4.89 10.33 3.25
C ILE A 120 -4.09 9.63 4.36
N THR A 121 -4.75 8.97 5.33
CA THR A 121 -4.06 8.20 6.38
C THR A 121 -4.08 6.70 6.11
N ILE A 122 -3.04 6.01 6.58
CA ILE A 122 -2.99 4.55 6.62
C ILE A 122 -3.73 4.12 7.90
N CYS A 123 -5.03 3.86 7.76
CA CYS A 123 -5.84 3.34 8.87
C CYS A 123 -6.95 2.42 8.34
N HIS A 124 -7.71 1.83 9.26
CA HIS A 124 -8.62 0.71 9.01
C HIS A 124 -9.60 1.01 7.85
N PRO A 125 -9.78 0.05 6.93
CA PRO A 125 -10.90 0.10 6.03
C PRO A 125 -12.20 0.06 6.84
N ILE A 126 -13.15 0.93 6.48
CA ILE A 126 -14.47 0.98 7.12
C ILE A 126 -15.20 -0.31 6.74
N VAL A 127 -15.21 -1.29 7.64
CA VAL A 127 -16.00 -2.51 7.49
C VAL A 127 -17.41 -2.26 8.03
N PRO A 128 -18.48 -2.64 7.32
CA PRO A 128 -19.83 -2.54 7.85
C PRO A 128 -19.93 -3.30 9.18
N ALA A 129 -20.42 -2.62 10.22
CA ALA A 129 -20.54 -3.18 11.55
C ALA A 129 -21.39 -4.47 11.48
N ARG A 130 -20.81 -5.62 11.86
CA ARG A 130 -21.60 -6.81 12.16
C ARG A 130 -22.48 -6.46 13.37
N LYS A 131 -23.81 -6.45 13.22
CA LYS A 131 -24.75 -6.29 14.34
C LYS A 131 -24.44 -7.36 15.40
N ARG A 132 -23.71 -6.99 16.46
CA ARG A 132 -23.57 -7.85 17.64
C ARG A 132 -24.87 -7.70 18.45
N PRO A 133 -25.51 -8.81 18.90
CA PRO A 133 -26.61 -8.70 19.84
C PRO A 133 -26.09 -8.06 21.13
N SER A 134 -26.72 -6.95 21.55
CA SER A 134 -26.27 -6.11 22.64
C SER A 134 -26.29 -6.85 23.98
N ARG A 135 -25.12 -7.06 24.60
CA ARG A 135 -25.01 -7.35 26.03
C ARG A 135 -23.71 -6.77 26.61
N SER A 136 -23.71 -5.47 26.87
CA SER A 136 -23.23 -4.83 28.11
C SER A 136 -23.20 -3.31 27.90
N LYS A 137 -23.61 -2.58 28.94
CA LYS A 137 -23.71 -1.12 28.97
C LYS A 137 -22.42 -0.59 29.59
N ASP A 138 -21.31 -0.73 28.87
CA ASP A 138 -20.08 -0.03 29.20
C ASP A 138 -20.00 1.23 28.33
N ARG A 139 -19.51 2.31 28.93
CA ARG A 139 -19.61 3.68 28.43
C ARG A 139 -18.99 3.77 27.03
N ASP A 140 -19.85 4.06 26.07
CA ASP A 140 -19.57 4.26 24.65
C ASP A 140 -19.03 5.68 24.47
N ASP A 141 -17.74 5.87 24.76
CA ASP A 141 -17.00 7.03 24.27
C ASP A 141 -16.88 6.81 22.75
N GLY A 142 -17.71 7.50 21.96
CA GLY A 142 -18.01 7.26 20.54
C GLY A 142 -16.85 7.24 19.51
N HIS A 143 -15.62 6.96 19.94
CA HIS A 143 -14.56 6.38 19.14
C HIS A 143 -14.79 4.85 19.04
N GLY A 144 -15.51 4.43 18.00
CA GLY A 144 -15.87 3.04 17.77
C GLY A 144 -14.70 2.07 18.00
N SER A 145 -15.00 0.96 18.68
CA SER A 145 -14.11 -0.15 19.05
C SER A 145 -13.26 -0.71 17.88
N HIS A 146 -12.22 0.01 17.47
CA HIS A 146 -11.29 -0.44 16.44
C HIS A 146 -10.18 -1.24 17.12
N GLN A 147 -10.05 -2.52 16.77
CA GLN A 147 -8.90 -3.30 17.21
C GLN A 147 -7.62 -2.67 16.65
N PRO A 148 -6.57 -2.44 17.46
CA PRO A 148 -5.35 -1.81 16.98
C PRO A 148 -4.71 -2.67 15.90
N LEU A 149 -4.32 -2.02 14.80
CA LEU A 149 -3.53 -2.63 13.75
C LEU A 149 -2.14 -2.02 13.73
N TRP A 150 -1.15 -2.86 13.43
CA TRP A 150 0.19 -2.45 13.06
C TRP A 150 0.36 -2.64 11.56
N TRP A 151 0.73 -1.58 10.86
CA TRP A 151 0.81 -1.55 9.41
C TRP A 151 2.26 -1.69 8.96
N PHE A 152 2.50 -2.61 8.02
CA PHE A 152 3.76 -2.76 7.29
C PHE A 152 3.56 -2.31 5.85
N GLY A 153 4.57 -1.71 5.23
CA GLY A 153 4.45 -1.27 3.85
C GLY A 153 5.76 -0.97 3.13
N PHE A 154 5.58 -0.53 1.89
CA PHE A 154 6.60 -0.10 0.96
C PHE A 154 6.08 1.08 0.13
N GLU A 155 6.97 1.96 -0.30
CA GLU A 155 6.69 3.01 -1.29
C GLU A 155 7.41 2.71 -2.62
N CYS A 156 6.80 3.14 -3.74
CA CYS A 156 7.38 2.96 -5.08
C CYS A 156 8.26 4.14 -5.51
N ASP A 157 9.23 4.48 -4.68
CA ASP A 157 10.13 5.63 -4.84
C ASP A 157 11.62 5.22 -4.98
N ARG A 158 11.90 3.94 -5.29
CA ARG A 158 13.27 3.43 -5.39
C ARG A 158 13.99 4.04 -6.57
N ASN A 159 15.32 3.87 -6.60
CA ASN A 159 16.18 4.43 -7.65
C ASN A 159 15.73 4.07 -9.09
N HIS A 160 15.05 2.94 -9.26
CA HIS A 160 14.57 2.43 -10.54
C HIS A 160 13.08 2.75 -10.82
N ASP A 161 12.39 3.41 -9.90
CA ASP A 161 11.00 3.82 -10.07
C ASP A 161 10.88 5.22 -10.63
N LEU A 162 9.85 5.43 -11.44
CA LEU A 162 9.47 6.75 -11.91
C LEU A 162 8.60 7.44 -10.86
N VAL A 163 9.11 8.53 -10.30
CA VAL A 163 8.36 9.42 -9.40
C VAL A 163 7.67 10.52 -10.22
N PRO A 164 6.33 10.63 -10.20
CA PRO A 164 5.61 11.65 -10.95
C PRO A 164 6.09 13.07 -10.61
N GLY A 165 6.23 13.93 -11.63
CA GLY A 165 6.63 15.33 -11.46
C GLY A 165 8.10 15.55 -11.05
N ARG A 166 8.86 14.50 -10.73
CA ARG A 166 10.31 14.60 -10.49
C ARG A 166 11.02 14.82 -11.83
N ARG A 167 11.71 15.96 -11.95
CA ARG A 167 12.53 16.24 -13.15
C ARG A 167 13.76 15.34 -13.14
N ALA A 168 13.99 14.66 -14.26
CA ALA A 168 15.27 14.05 -14.61
C ALA A 168 16.42 15.02 -14.31
N SER A 169 17.35 14.62 -13.45
CA SER A 169 18.57 15.39 -13.19
C SER A 169 19.64 14.93 -14.18
N THR A 170 20.37 15.86 -14.80
CA THR A 170 21.41 15.54 -15.79
C THR A 170 22.55 14.67 -15.26
N ASN A 171 22.65 14.49 -13.93
CA ASN A 171 23.63 13.63 -13.26
C ASN A 171 22.99 12.36 -12.65
N ASP A 172 21.75 12.05 -13.02
CA ASP A 172 21.02 10.89 -12.51
C ASP A 172 21.26 9.68 -13.41
N LEU A 173 22.18 8.80 -13.00
CA LEU A 173 22.45 7.52 -13.66
C LEU A 173 21.20 6.60 -13.71
N GLY A 174 20.14 6.92 -12.96
CA GLY A 174 18.85 6.23 -13.03
C GLY A 174 18.11 6.44 -14.34
N ASP A 175 18.34 7.56 -15.03
CA ASP A 175 17.68 7.86 -16.32
C ASP A 175 18.26 7.02 -17.47
N GLU A 176 19.53 6.58 -17.37
CA GLU A 176 20.14 5.66 -18.33
C GLU A 176 19.54 4.24 -18.28
N ASN A 177 18.86 3.89 -17.18
CA ASN A 177 18.27 2.57 -16.93
C ASN A 177 16.75 2.48 -17.19
N GLY A 178 16.10 3.57 -17.60
CA GLY A 178 14.68 3.57 -17.97
C GLY A 178 13.75 3.30 -16.78
N ARG A 179 13.62 4.29 -15.89
CA ARG A 179 12.68 4.26 -14.75
C ARG A 179 11.25 3.91 -15.19
N VAL A 180 10.57 3.11 -14.37
CA VAL A 180 9.20 2.65 -14.66
C VAL A 180 8.26 3.13 -13.57
N TYR A 181 7.12 3.68 -13.97
CA TYR A 181 6.05 4.00 -13.03
C TYR A 181 5.41 2.71 -12.52
N ARG A 182 5.30 2.57 -11.19
CA ARG A 182 4.63 1.43 -10.56
C ARG A 182 3.15 1.74 -10.43
N ASP A 183 2.39 1.23 -11.39
CA ASP A 183 0.94 1.42 -11.46
C ASP A 183 0.20 0.68 -10.33
N ILE A 184 -1.10 0.97 -10.20
CA ILE A 184 -1.92 0.40 -9.15
C ILE A 184 -2.01 -1.14 -9.21
N ALA A 185 -1.90 -1.74 -10.40
CA ALA A 185 -1.93 -3.20 -10.55
C ALA A 185 -0.66 -3.83 -9.97
N TYR A 186 0.51 -3.26 -10.27
CA TYR A 186 1.77 -3.67 -9.68
C TYR A 186 1.76 -3.54 -8.15
N VAL A 187 1.32 -2.38 -7.64
CA VAL A 187 1.30 -2.15 -6.17
C VAL A 187 0.31 -3.10 -5.48
N TYR A 188 -0.82 -3.42 -6.12
CA TYR A 188 -1.74 -4.44 -5.64
C TYR A 188 -1.08 -5.81 -5.50
N GLU A 189 -0.37 -6.27 -6.52
CA GLU A 189 0.33 -7.56 -6.49
C GLU A 189 1.40 -7.62 -5.39
N GLN A 190 2.19 -6.56 -5.25
CA GLN A 190 3.19 -6.44 -4.18
C GLN A 190 2.55 -6.36 -2.78
N THR A 191 1.40 -5.71 -2.64
CA THR A 191 0.63 -5.65 -1.38
C THR A 191 0.07 -7.02 -1.01
N CYS A 192 -0.51 -7.75 -1.97
CA CYS A 192 -0.97 -9.12 -1.76
C CYS A 192 0.20 -10.09 -1.47
N ARG A 193 1.38 -9.84 -2.05
CA ARG A 193 2.61 -10.58 -1.70
C ARG A 193 3.04 -10.31 -0.26
N LEU A 194 3.06 -9.04 0.18
CA LEU A 194 3.34 -8.67 1.56
C LEU A 194 2.35 -9.36 2.52
N ALA A 195 1.06 -9.33 2.22
CA ALA A 195 0.04 -9.99 3.05
C ALA A 195 0.30 -11.50 3.21
N ARG A 196 0.65 -12.19 2.12
CA ARG A 196 1.01 -13.62 2.16
C ARG A 196 2.27 -13.87 2.98
N GLN A 197 3.30 -13.03 2.83
CA GLN A 197 4.55 -13.14 3.60
C GLN A 197 4.28 -12.96 5.10
N LEU A 198 3.51 -11.95 5.49
CA LEU A 198 3.12 -11.71 6.88
C LEU A 198 2.32 -12.90 7.42
N LYS A 199 1.29 -13.36 6.70
CA LYS A 199 0.47 -14.50 7.12
C LYS A 199 1.29 -15.77 7.36
N ALA A 200 2.27 -16.06 6.50
CA ALA A 200 3.13 -17.22 6.63
C ALA A 200 3.99 -17.23 7.91
N THR A 201 4.26 -16.06 8.50
CA THR A 201 4.99 -15.95 9.78
C THR A 201 4.17 -16.49 10.96
N VAL A 202 2.84 -16.34 10.91
CA VAL A 202 1.92 -16.88 11.93
C VAL A 202 1.87 -18.41 11.86
N ASP A 203 1.86 -18.96 10.64
CA ASP A 203 1.70 -20.40 10.41
C ASP A 203 3.01 -21.19 10.64
N GLY A 204 4.09 -20.52 11.06
CA GLY A 204 5.41 -21.15 11.28
C GLY A 204 6.08 -21.66 9.99
N ARG A 205 5.63 -21.20 8.82
CA ARG A 205 6.11 -21.66 7.50
C ARG A 205 7.18 -20.76 6.89
N GLY A 206 7.92 -20.03 7.73
CA GLY A 206 8.98 -19.13 7.28
C GLY A 206 9.98 -19.83 6.34
N GLY A 207 10.00 -19.39 5.07
CA GLY A 207 11.13 -19.59 4.16
C GLY A 207 10.99 -20.55 2.98
N ARG A 208 9.79 -21.06 2.61
CA ARG A 208 9.69 -21.99 1.45
C ARG A 208 8.99 -21.47 0.19
N ASP A 209 8.31 -20.33 0.25
CA ASP A 209 7.56 -19.78 -0.90
C ASP A 209 8.02 -18.37 -1.33
N THR A 210 9.12 -17.89 -0.75
CA THR A 210 9.76 -16.61 -1.08
C THR A 210 10.80 -16.81 -2.17
N GLN A 211 10.38 -17.24 -3.36
CA GLN A 211 11.23 -17.05 -4.53
C GLN A 211 11.36 -15.52 -4.73
N LEU A 212 12.60 -15.02 -4.66
CA LEU A 212 12.92 -13.66 -5.09
C LEU A 212 12.41 -13.55 -6.53
N ASP A 213 11.49 -12.64 -6.78
CA ASP A 213 11.03 -12.38 -8.13
C ASP A 213 12.17 -11.69 -8.88
N PRO A 214 12.84 -12.38 -9.84
CA PRO A 214 13.95 -11.80 -10.58
C PRO A 214 13.49 -10.69 -11.52
N THR A 215 12.18 -10.50 -11.71
CA THR A 215 11.62 -9.39 -12.50
C THR A 215 11.45 -8.10 -11.69
N SER A 216 11.57 -8.15 -10.36
CA SER A 216 11.38 -6.97 -9.50
C SER A 216 12.56 -5.99 -9.50
N ALA A 217 13.73 -6.39 -10.02
CA ALA A 217 14.83 -5.49 -10.29
C ALA A 217 15.37 -5.79 -11.69
N PRO A 218 15.42 -4.82 -12.62
CA PRO A 218 16.20 -5.04 -13.84
C PRO A 218 17.66 -5.32 -13.43
N PRO A 219 18.37 -6.19 -14.16
CA PRO A 219 19.77 -6.48 -13.87
C PRO A 219 20.55 -5.17 -13.85
N VAL A 220 21.09 -4.81 -12.69
CA VAL A 220 22.08 -3.72 -12.59
C VAL A 220 23.23 -4.12 -13.51
N GLY A 221 23.43 -3.32 -14.55
CA GLY A 221 24.30 -3.61 -15.67
C GLY A 221 25.71 -4.03 -15.24
N LEU A 222 25.99 -5.32 -15.40
CA LEU A 222 27.29 -5.81 -15.79
C LEU A 222 27.03 -6.80 -16.93
N ASP A 223 26.88 -6.27 -18.13
CA ASP A 223 27.00 -7.08 -19.34
C ASP A 223 28.51 -7.37 -19.55
N PRO A 224 28.97 -8.62 -19.31
CA PRO A 224 30.38 -8.97 -19.47
C PRO A 224 30.83 -8.93 -20.94
N GLU A 225 29.92 -8.86 -21.91
CA GLU A 225 30.24 -8.86 -23.35
C GLU A 225 30.50 -7.44 -23.91
N ARG A 226 30.35 -6.38 -23.10
CA ARG A 226 30.69 -4.99 -23.50
C ARG A 226 32.14 -4.58 -23.25
N ARG A 227 33.06 -5.55 -23.27
CA ARG A 227 34.52 -5.31 -23.41
C ARG A 227 35.02 -5.89 -24.73
N ARG A 228 34.85 -5.15 -25.83
CA ARG A 228 35.77 -5.15 -26.98
C ARG A 228 35.81 -3.77 -27.60
#